data_AF-A0A212BZT9-F1
#
_entry.id   AF-A0A212BZT9-F1
#
_cell.length_a   1.000
_cell.length_b   1.000
_cell.length_c   1.000
_cell.angle_alpha   90.00
_cell.angle_beta   90.00
_cell.angle_gamma   90.00
#
_symmetry.space_group_name_H-M   'P 1'
#
loop_
_entity.id
_entity.type
_entity.pdbx_description
1 polymer ?
#
loop_
_entity_poly.entity_id
_entity_poly.type
_entity_poly.pdbx_seq_one_letter_code
_entity_poly.pdbx_strand_id
1 'polypeptide(L)'
;MAESPGCCSVWARCFHCLYSCHWKQCPRDGRQTDKCECLWFGLLFLTFLLSLGWLYIVLILLNDLHNFNEFLFQHWGHWMDWSPAFLLVISLLVTYASLLLLLALLLRLYGQPLCLHTIHKVLLLLIIILVAAGLVGLEVQWQEEWHSLRLSLQATAPFLHIGAAAGITLLAWPVADTFYHIHQRGPKILLLLLYLGATLSIYLVPLFISSACIMEPKDLPHKPKLIGHRGAPMLAPENTLMSLRKTAECGAVVFETDVMVSSDGIPFLMHDERLTRTTDVASVFPDRVNSHSSNFSWAELKRLNAGAWFLQVRTAFCKGQPRTGALWAEFIH
;
A
#
# COMPACT_ATOMS: atom_id res chain seq x y z
N MET A 1 0.73 41.30 50.98
CA MET A 1 1.42 40.09 50.50
C MET A 1 1.06 39.97 49.03
N ALA A 2 1.98 40.37 48.15
CA ALA A 2 1.78 40.32 46.70
C ALA A 2 2.09 38.91 46.23
N GLU A 3 1.10 38.21 45.65
CA GLU A 3 1.34 37.00 44.88
C GLU A 3 2.15 37.35 43.63
N SER A 4 3.23 36.61 43.39
CA SER A 4 4.09 36.78 42.22
C SER A 4 3.36 36.30 40.94
N PRO A 5 3.42 37.06 39.83
CA PRO A 5 2.81 36.63 38.59
C PRO A 5 3.70 35.61 37.86
N GLY A 6 3.12 34.47 37.49
CA GLY A 6 3.42 33.76 36.24
C GLY A 6 4.73 32.94 36.17
N CYS A 7 4.87 31.87 36.95
CA CYS A 7 5.82 30.82 36.59
C CYS A 7 5.17 29.88 35.56
N CYS A 8 5.53 30.04 34.28
CA CYS A 8 5.15 29.12 33.20
C CYS A 8 5.51 27.67 33.59
N SER A 9 4.61 26.70 33.37
CA SER A 9 4.81 25.31 33.83
C SER A 9 6.12 24.73 33.25
N VAL A 10 6.81 23.88 34.01
CA VAL A 10 8.08 23.24 33.58
C VAL A 10 7.92 22.55 32.21
N TRP A 11 6.75 21.96 31.98
CA TRP A 11 6.37 21.33 30.71
C TRP A 11 6.28 22.31 29.54
N ALA A 12 5.63 23.46 29.74
CA ALA A 12 5.53 24.51 28.72
C ALA A 12 6.91 25.06 28.32
N ARG A 13 7.85 25.16 29.28
CA ARG A 13 9.26 25.50 28.98
C ARG A 13 9.95 24.44 28.14
N CYS A 14 9.86 23.17 28.51
CA CYS A 14 10.47 22.08 27.73
C CYS A 14 9.93 22.05 26.30
N PHE A 15 8.61 22.21 26.12
CA PHE A 15 8.00 22.23 24.80
C PHE A 15 8.45 23.44 23.96
N HIS A 16 8.54 24.62 24.57
CA HIS A 16 9.01 25.81 23.88
C HIS A 16 10.48 25.67 23.47
N CYS A 17 11.33 25.09 24.32
CA CYS A 17 12.74 24.83 24.00
C CYS A 17 12.90 23.87 22.81
N LEU A 18 12.07 22.84 22.72
CA LEU A 18 12.10 21.88 21.61
C LEU A 18 11.65 22.52 20.28
N TYR A 19 10.64 23.40 20.31
CA TYR A 19 10.07 24.04 19.11
C TYR A 19 10.91 25.23 18.60
N SER A 20 11.50 25.99 19.53
CA SER A 20 12.29 27.19 19.24
C SER A 20 13.80 26.94 19.18
N CYS A 21 14.26 25.74 19.56
CA CYS A 21 15.68 25.37 19.75
C CYS A 21 16.47 26.31 20.67
N HIS A 22 15.82 27.20 21.42
CA HIS A 22 16.48 28.15 22.32
C HIS A 22 16.36 27.67 23.78
N TRP A 23 17.42 27.05 24.29
CA TRP A 23 17.47 26.55 25.67
C TRP A 23 17.72 27.63 26.74
N LYS A 24 18.06 28.86 26.33
CA LYS A 24 18.59 29.92 27.23
C LYS A 24 17.68 31.13 27.47
N GLN A 25 16.58 31.30 26.74
CA GLN A 25 15.70 32.47 26.89
C GLN A 25 14.27 32.05 27.23
N CYS A 26 13.78 32.46 28.41
CA CYS A 26 12.36 32.38 28.73
C CYS A 26 11.59 33.32 27.80
N PRO A 27 10.40 32.91 27.30
CA PRO A 27 9.51 33.86 26.66
C PRO A 27 9.14 34.93 27.71
N ARG A 28 9.37 36.21 27.38
CA ARG A 28 8.78 37.32 28.14
C ARG A 28 7.28 37.26 27.90
N ASP A 29 6.49 37.26 28.97
CA ASP A 29 5.03 37.40 28.91
C ASP A 29 4.68 38.58 27.99
N GLY A 30 3.83 38.33 26.98
CA GLY A 30 3.27 39.36 26.11
C GLY A 30 3.82 39.45 24.68
N ARG A 31 4.69 38.54 24.21
CA ARG A 31 5.11 38.53 22.79
C ARG A 31 4.00 37.91 21.92
N GLN A 32 3.25 38.74 21.20
CA GLN A 32 2.23 38.29 20.25
C GLN A 32 2.85 37.47 19.12
N THR A 33 2.13 36.44 18.66
CA THR A 33 2.49 35.67 17.46
C THR A 33 2.52 36.58 16.25
N ASP A 34 3.69 36.65 15.60
CA ASP A 34 3.86 37.43 14.38
C ASP A 34 3.09 36.78 13.22
N LYS A 35 2.59 37.58 12.27
CA LYS A 35 1.86 37.08 11.09
C LYS A 35 2.68 36.06 10.30
N CYS A 36 4.01 36.22 10.30
CA CYS A 36 4.96 35.29 9.70
C CYS A 36 4.89 33.90 10.35
N GLU A 37 4.76 33.82 11.68
CA GLU A 37 4.73 32.54 12.40
C GLU A 37 3.40 31.79 12.18
N CYS A 38 2.29 32.50 11.95
CA CYS A 38 1.04 31.90 11.51
C CYS A 38 1.15 31.25 10.12
N LEU A 39 1.88 31.88 9.19
CA LEU A 39 2.16 31.30 7.87
C LEU A 39 2.99 30.02 7.98
N TRP A 40 4.02 30.03 8.84
CA TRP A 40 4.85 28.85 9.09
C TRP A 40 4.09 27.71 9.76
N PHE A 41 3.16 28.01 10.68
CA PHE A 41 2.28 27.00 11.24
C PHE A 41 1.36 26.39 10.17
N GLY A 42 0.81 27.20 9.27
CA GLY A 42 0.04 26.71 8.12
C GLY A 42 0.88 25.85 7.19
N LEU A 43 2.12 26.24 6.92
CA LEU A 43 3.05 25.45 6.12
C LEU A 43 3.39 24.11 6.80
N LEU A 44 3.66 24.10 8.11
CA LEU A 44 3.90 22.88 8.88
C LEU A 44 2.71 21.90 8.77
N PHE A 45 1.49 22.41 8.91
CA PHE A 45 0.28 21.59 8.73
C PHE A 45 0.18 21.02 7.31
N LEU A 46 0.46 21.84 6.28
CA LEU A 46 0.49 21.38 4.89
C LEU A 46 1.58 20.31 4.67
N THR A 47 2.79 20.52 5.19
CA THR A 47 3.90 19.55 5.10
C THR A 47 3.54 18.22 5.77
N PHE A 48 2.88 18.26 6.93
CA PHE A 48 2.37 17.06 7.58
C PHE A 48 1.37 16.31 6.69
N LEU A 49 0.38 16.99 6.10
CA LEU A 49 -0.57 16.34 5.19
C LEU A 49 0.08 15.76 3.94
N LEU A 50 0.98 16.52 3.31
CA LEU A 50 1.71 16.06 2.12
C LEU A 50 2.58 14.84 2.42
N SER A 51 3.31 14.87 3.54
CA SER A 51 4.16 13.74 3.94
C SER A 51 3.34 12.51 4.32
N LEU A 52 2.18 12.69 4.98
CA LEU A 52 1.27 11.58 5.27
C LEU A 52 0.69 10.97 3.99
N GLY A 53 0.28 11.80 3.03
CA GLY A 53 -0.16 11.34 1.71
C GLY A 53 0.94 10.62 0.94
N TRP A 54 2.17 11.13 0.99
CA TRP A 54 3.34 10.49 0.38
C TRP A 54 3.67 9.14 1.01
N LEU A 55 3.63 9.03 2.34
CA LEU A 55 3.77 7.76 3.04
C LEU A 55 2.69 6.76 2.61
N TYR A 56 1.44 7.19 2.52
CA TYR A 56 0.36 6.35 2.02
C TYR A 56 0.65 5.85 0.60
N ILE A 57 1.04 6.73 -0.32
CA ILE A 57 1.41 6.35 -1.69
C ILE A 57 2.51 5.29 -1.67
N VAL A 58 3.60 5.55 -0.97
CA VAL A 58 4.73 4.61 -0.90
C VAL A 58 4.34 3.28 -0.25
N LEU A 59 3.45 3.28 0.74
CA LEU A 59 2.93 2.03 1.33
C LEU A 59 2.14 1.19 0.31
N ILE A 60 1.41 1.82 -0.61
CA ILE A 60 0.71 1.10 -1.68
C ILE A 60 1.70 0.57 -2.72
N LEU A 61 2.74 1.35 -3.03
CA LEU A 61 3.79 0.97 -3.98
C LEU A 61 4.80 -0.04 -3.42
N LEU A 62 4.70 -0.41 -2.13
CA LEU A 62 5.58 -1.43 -1.54
C LEU A 62 5.53 -2.75 -2.28
N ASN A 63 4.37 -3.10 -2.84
CA ASN A 63 4.21 -4.36 -3.55
C ASN A 63 4.94 -4.35 -4.92
N ASP A 64 5.15 -3.16 -5.51
CA ASP A 64 5.83 -2.95 -6.80
C ASP A 64 7.24 -2.36 -6.66
N LEU A 65 7.75 -2.23 -5.44
CA LEU A 65 9.10 -1.74 -5.17
C LEU A 65 10.21 -2.67 -5.69
N HIS A 66 9.84 -3.87 -6.15
CA HIS A 66 10.72 -4.73 -6.94
C HIS A 66 11.16 -4.05 -8.25
N ASN A 67 10.24 -3.39 -8.96
CA ASN A 67 10.54 -2.65 -10.20
C ASN A 67 11.50 -1.48 -9.92
N PHE A 68 11.34 -0.82 -8.76
CA PHE A 68 12.25 0.23 -8.32
C PHE A 68 13.65 -0.30 -7.98
N ASN A 69 13.73 -1.42 -7.26
CA ASN A 69 15.01 -2.07 -6.95
C ASN A 69 15.71 -2.57 -8.22
N GLU A 70 14.95 -3.09 -9.19
CA GLU A 70 15.48 -3.51 -10.49
C GLU A 70 16.01 -2.32 -11.29
N PHE A 71 15.29 -1.19 -11.30
CA PHE A 71 15.77 0.05 -11.90
C PHE A 71 17.10 0.52 -11.28
N LEU A 72 17.20 0.52 -9.95
CA LEU A 72 18.45 0.86 -9.25
C LEU A 72 19.57 -0.13 -9.54
N PHE A 73 19.25 -1.42 -9.64
CA PHE A 73 20.21 -2.46 -10.00
C PHE A 73 20.76 -2.25 -11.42
N GLN A 74 19.91 -1.96 -12.40
CA GLN A 74 20.35 -1.68 -13.77
C GLN A 74 21.25 -0.44 -13.84
N HIS A 75 21.06 0.54 -12.96
CA HIS A 75 21.86 1.76 -12.94
C HIS A 75 23.18 1.64 -12.16
N TRP A 76 23.20 0.89 -11.05
CA TRP A 76 24.35 0.80 -10.15
C TRP A 76 25.12 -0.53 -10.25
N GLY A 77 24.56 -1.55 -10.90
CA GLY A 77 25.18 -2.86 -11.12
C GLY A 77 25.27 -3.76 -9.88
N HIS A 78 24.74 -3.34 -8.74
CA HIS A 78 24.72 -4.12 -7.49
C HIS A 78 23.30 -4.24 -6.95
N TRP A 79 22.82 -5.47 -6.76
CA TRP A 79 21.47 -5.72 -6.24
C TRP A 79 21.43 -5.46 -4.74
N MET A 80 20.54 -4.57 -4.31
CA MET A 80 20.26 -4.32 -2.91
C MET A 80 18.78 -3.97 -2.76
N ASP A 81 18.13 -4.49 -1.72
CA ASP A 81 16.75 -4.15 -1.42
C ASP A 81 16.69 -2.78 -0.73
N TRP A 82 16.37 -1.73 -1.50
CA TRP A 82 16.29 -0.35 -1.01
C TRP A 82 14.94 -0.01 -0.36
N SER A 83 13.96 -0.90 -0.44
CA SER A 83 12.62 -0.74 0.14
C SER A 83 12.62 -0.39 1.62
N PRO A 84 13.29 -1.15 2.51
CA PRO A 84 13.30 -0.85 3.93
C PRO A 84 13.98 0.49 4.25
N ALA A 85 15.05 0.84 3.54
CA ALA A 85 15.75 2.11 3.74
C ALA A 85 14.86 3.30 3.35
N PHE A 86 14.17 3.21 2.20
CA PHE A 86 13.29 4.26 1.71
C PHE A 86 12.08 4.47 2.64
N LEU A 87 11.45 3.38 3.07
CA LEU A 87 10.36 3.41 4.05
C LEU A 87 10.79 4.02 5.39
N LEU A 88 11.98 3.68 5.87
CA LEU A 88 12.51 4.21 7.11
C LEU A 88 12.73 5.72 7.02
N VAL A 89 13.32 6.21 5.92
CA VAL A 89 13.50 7.65 5.70
C VAL A 89 12.16 8.38 5.69
N ILE A 90 11.17 7.91 4.91
CA ILE A 90 9.86 8.56 4.83
C ILE A 90 9.15 8.53 6.18
N SER A 91 9.18 7.41 6.89
CA SER A 91 8.58 7.28 8.22
C SER A 91 9.23 8.25 9.22
N LEU A 92 10.55 8.44 9.17
CA LEU A 92 11.24 9.45 9.97
C LEU A 92 10.81 10.87 9.63
N LEU A 93 10.64 11.20 8.34
CA LEU A 93 10.18 12.54 7.94
C LEU A 93 8.74 12.82 8.39
N VAL A 94 7.83 11.85 8.25
CA VAL A 94 6.43 11.97 8.69
C VAL A 94 6.36 12.08 10.21
N THR A 95 7.08 11.24 10.95
CA THR A 95 7.09 11.29 12.42
C THR A 95 7.67 12.61 12.92
N TYR A 96 8.74 13.12 12.29
CA TYR A 96 9.28 14.44 12.59
C TYR A 96 8.25 15.56 12.37
N ALA A 97 7.57 15.59 11.22
CA ALA A 97 6.52 16.58 10.95
C ALA A 97 5.34 16.47 11.93
N SER A 98 4.95 15.24 12.28
CA SER A 98 3.90 14.94 13.26
C SER A 98 4.24 15.44 14.65
N LEU A 99 5.48 15.20 15.11
CA LEU A 99 5.96 15.65 16.41
C LEU A 99 6.03 17.18 16.49
N LEU A 100 6.51 17.85 15.43
CA LEU A 100 6.50 19.31 15.37
C LEU A 100 5.08 19.88 15.39
N LEU A 101 4.15 19.27 14.65
CA LEU A 101 2.75 19.70 14.63
C LEU A 101 2.09 19.51 16.00
N LEU A 102 2.32 18.35 16.64
CA LEU A 102 1.85 18.08 18.00
C LEU A 102 2.39 19.11 18.99
N LEU A 103 3.69 19.41 18.90
CA LEU A 103 4.34 20.40 19.75
C LEU A 103 3.76 21.80 19.56
N ALA A 104 3.49 22.19 18.31
CA ALA A 104 2.84 23.45 17.99
C ALA A 104 1.41 23.53 18.55
N LEU A 105 0.64 22.44 18.43
CA LEU A 105 -0.70 22.35 19.01
C LEU A 105 -0.68 22.45 20.54
N LEU A 106 0.24 21.75 21.20
CA LEU A 106 0.41 21.82 22.66
C LEU A 106 0.80 23.23 23.12
N LEU A 107 1.75 23.88 22.43
CA LEU A 107 2.14 25.26 22.76
C LEU A 107 0.97 26.24 22.62
N ARG A 108 0.14 26.05 21.60
CA ARG A 108 -1.09 26.83 21.41
C ARG A 108 -2.09 26.60 22.54
N LEU A 109 -2.27 25.34 22.99
CA LEU A 109 -3.14 25.01 24.13
C LEU A 109 -2.67 25.65 25.44
N TYR A 110 -1.35 25.83 25.63
CA TYR A 110 -0.78 26.55 26.77
C TYR A 110 -0.72 28.08 26.59
N GLY A 111 -1.27 28.62 25.49
CA GLY A 111 -1.25 30.06 25.20
C GLY A 111 0.15 30.65 24.97
N GLN A 112 1.13 29.82 24.60
CA GLN A 112 2.51 30.26 24.34
C GLN A 112 2.68 30.71 22.88
N PRO A 113 3.59 31.67 22.61
CA PRO A 113 3.88 32.09 21.25
C PRO A 113 4.54 30.95 20.45
N LEU A 114 4.11 30.77 19.21
CA LEU A 114 4.76 29.89 18.24
C LEU A 114 5.98 30.62 17.68
N CYS A 115 7.18 30.13 18.01
CA CYS A 115 8.43 30.61 17.44
C CYS A 115 9.19 29.44 16.83
N LEU A 116 8.97 29.19 15.54
CA LEU A 116 9.59 28.08 14.84
C LEU A 116 11.04 28.42 14.47
N HIS A 117 11.97 27.59 14.95
CA HIS A 117 13.39 27.78 14.66
C HIS A 117 13.74 27.64 13.18
N THR A 118 14.78 28.34 12.71
CA THR A 118 15.22 28.34 11.30
C THR A 118 15.61 26.94 10.80
N ILE A 119 16.18 26.09 11.66
CA ILE A 119 16.50 24.70 11.30
C ILE A 119 15.23 23.93 10.91
N HIS A 120 14.16 24.06 11.70
CA HIS A 120 12.90 23.40 11.40
C HIS A 120 12.27 23.97 10.12
N LYS A 121 12.36 25.29 9.90
CA LYS A 121 11.92 25.93 8.65
C LYS A 121 12.61 25.33 7.41
N VAL A 122 13.93 25.18 7.46
CA VAL A 122 14.72 24.54 6.37
C VAL A 122 14.32 23.08 6.19
N LEU A 123 14.17 22.32 7.26
CA LEU A 123 13.81 20.90 7.18
C LEU A 123 12.38 20.69 6.64
N LEU A 124 11.42 21.58 6.95
CA LEU A 124 10.08 21.54 6.36
C LEU A 124 10.11 21.77 4.85
N LEU A 125 10.90 22.75 4.39
CA LEU A 125 11.08 22.99 2.96
C LEU A 125 11.74 21.79 2.27
N LEU A 126 12.73 21.17 2.90
CA LEU A 126 13.36 19.96 2.39
C LEU A 126 12.35 18.80 2.24
N ILE A 127 11.46 18.60 3.23
CA ILE A 127 10.40 17.57 3.15
C ILE A 127 9.48 17.86 1.96
N ILE A 128 9.05 19.10 1.77
CA ILE A 128 8.19 19.47 0.63
C ILE A 128 8.88 19.18 -0.70
N ILE A 129 10.17 19.55 -0.83
CA ILE A 129 10.95 19.30 -2.04
C ILE A 129 11.08 17.80 -2.31
N LEU A 130 11.37 16.99 -1.28
CA LEU A 130 11.48 15.54 -1.41
C LEU A 130 10.16 14.89 -1.83
N VAL A 131 9.04 15.28 -1.21
CA VAL A 131 7.71 14.79 -1.59
C VAL A 131 7.38 15.19 -3.02
N ALA A 132 7.63 16.44 -3.42
CA ALA A 132 7.41 16.91 -4.78
C ALA A 132 8.27 16.15 -5.81
N ALA A 133 9.55 15.94 -5.51
CA ALA A 133 10.44 15.14 -6.34
C ALA A 133 9.96 13.69 -6.47
N GLY A 134 9.49 13.09 -5.38
CA GLY A 134 8.89 11.76 -5.39
C GLY A 134 7.65 11.66 -6.27
N LEU A 135 6.72 12.62 -6.16
CA LEU A 135 5.52 12.69 -7.00
C LEU A 135 5.86 12.87 -8.48
N VAL A 136 6.82 13.74 -8.81
CA VAL A 136 7.31 13.91 -10.18
C VAL A 136 7.99 12.64 -10.69
N GLY A 137 8.77 11.95 -9.84
CA GLY A 137 9.39 10.66 -10.20
C GLY A 137 8.34 9.59 -10.53
N LEU A 138 7.27 9.51 -9.73
CA LEU A 138 6.15 8.62 -9.99
C LEU A 138 5.47 8.95 -11.33
N GLU A 139 5.21 10.23 -11.57
CA GLU A 139 4.62 10.73 -12.81
C GLU A 139 5.50 10.49 -14.05
N VAL A 140 6.82 10.55 -13.94
CA VAL A 140 7.68 10.41 -15.12
C VAL A 140 7.98 8.95 -15.43
N GLN A 141 8.22 8.13 -14.40
CA GLN A 141 8.80 6.80 -14.57
C GLN A 141 7.80 5.66 -14.31
N TRP A 142 6.76 5.89 -13.51
CA TRP A 142 5.84 4.85 -13.03
C TRP A 142 4.37 5.30 -13.10
N GLN A 143 3.95 5.81 -14.26
CA GLN A 143 2.56 6.26 -14.50
C GLN A 143 1.50 5.19 -14.23
N GLU A 144 1.82 3.93 -14.52
CA GLU A 144 0.86 2.82 -14.37
C GLU A 144 0.43 2.62 -12.91
N GLU A 145 1.29 3.01 -11.97
CA GLU A 145 1.05 2.88 -10.52
C GLU A 145 -0.07 3.79 -10.00
N TRP A 146 -0.42 4.85 -10.73
CA TRP A 146 -1.58 5.68 -10.40
C TRP A 146 -2.88 4.88 -10.41
N HIS A 147 -2.95 3.81 -11.22
CA HIS A 147 -4.11 2.92 -11.22
C HIS A 147 -4.22 2.13 -9.91
N SER A 148 -3.10 1.57 -9.44
CA SER A 148 -2.98 0.89 -8.14
C SER A 148 -3.36 1.83 -6.99
N LEU A 149 -2.89 3.09 -7.03
CA LEU A 149 -3.25 4.09 -6.03
C LEU A 149 -4.75 4.39 -6.03
N ARG A 150 -5.37 4.53 -7.21
CA ARG A 150 -6.81 4.79 -7.32
C ARG A 150 -7.65 3.65 -6.74
N LEU A 151 -7.30 2.40 -7.08
CA LEU A 151 -7.97 1.21 -6.55
C LEU A 151 -7.80 1.12 -5.03
N SER A 152 -6.60 1.39 -4.52
CA SER A 152 -6.34 1.42 -3.08
C SER A 152 -7.16 2.50 -2.38
N LEU A 153 -7.24 3.71 -2.94
CA LEU A 153 -8.07 4.79 -2.39
C LEU A 153 -9.54 4.39 -2.34
N GLN A 154 -10.07 3.69 -3.35
CA GLN A 154 -11.45 3.18 -3.32
C GLN A 154 -11.66 2.14 -2.22
N ALA A 155 -10.67 1.29 -1.97
CA ALA A 155 -10.73 0.30 -0.90
C ALA A 155 -10.60 0.94 0.50
N THR A 156 -9.69 1.91 0.66
CA THR A 156 -9.38 2.51 1.97
C THR A 156 -10.18 3.77 2.29
N ALA A 157 -10.92 4.33 1.34
CA ALA A 157 -11.69 5.57 1.49
C ALA A 157 -12.61 5.60 2.72
N PRO A 158 -13.37 4.54 3.07
CA PRO A 158 -14.20 4.55 4.28
C PRO A 158 -13.38 4.75 5.56
N PHE A 159 -12.21 4.12 5.66
CA PHE A 159 -11.33 4.24 6.83
C PHE A 159 -10.67 5.62 6.89
N LEU A 160 -10.21 6.13 5.74
CA LEU A 160 -9.67 7.49 5.63
C LEU A 160 -10.72 8.54 6.01
N HIS A 161 -11.99 8.31 5.63
CA HIS A 161 -13.11 9.17 5.99
C HIS A 161 -13.37 9.21 7.49
N ILE A 162 -13.40 8.05 8.16
CA ILE A 162 -13.53 7.97 9.63
C ILE A 162 -12.40 8.74 10.31
N GLY A 163 -11.16 8.58 9.83
CA GLY A 163 -10.01 9.33 10.32
C GLY A 163 -10.15 10.85 10.11
N ALA A 164 -10.59 11.29 8.93
CA ALA A 164 -10.83 12.69 8.63
C ALA A 164 -11.96 13.30 9.50
N ALA A 165 -13.04 12.55 9.72
CA ALA A 165 -14.16 12.94 10.58
C ALA A 165 -13.72 13.07 12.05
N ALA A 166 -12.90 12.14 12.55
CA ALA A 166 -12.30 12.26 13.87
C ALA A 166 -11.37 13.49 13.96
N GLY A 167 -10.53 13.70 12.94
CA GLY A 167 -9.61 14.84 12.86
C GLY A 167 -10.32 16.20 12.89
N ILE A 168 -11.34 16.40 12.04
CA ILE A 168 -12.09 17.67 11.99
C ILE A 168 -12.86 17.94 13.30
N THR A 169 -13.30 16.87 13.98
CA THR A 169 -13.96 16.95 15.29
C THR A 169 -12.97 17.37 16.37
N LEU A 170 -11.77 16.79 16.40
CA LEU A 170 -10.71 17.20 17.34
C LEU A 170 -10.25 18.64 17.11
N LEU A 171 -10.24 19.10 15.86
CA LEU A 171 -9.91 20.48 15.50
C LEU A 171 -11.00 21.50 15.86
N ALA A 172 -12.21 21.07 16.22
CA ALA A 172 -13.33 21.96 16.56
C ALA A 172 -12.96 22.91 17.72
N TRP A 173 -12.35 22.39 18.78
CA TRP A 173 -12.00 23.17 19.96
C TRP A 173 -10.91 24.23 19.68
N PRO A 174 -9.75 23.89 19.08
CA PRO A 174 -8.75 24.90 18.68
C PRO A 174 -9.29 25.97 17.74
N VAL A 175 -10.17 25.59 16.81
CA VAL A 175 -10.82 26.54 15.89
C VAL A 175 -11.76 27.48 16.64
N ALA A 176 -12.58 26.95 17.55
CA ALA A 176 -13.46 27.75 18.40
C ALA A 176 -12.67 28.72 19.28
N ASP A 177 -11.60 28.27 19.92
CA ASP A 177 -10.70 29.12 20.71
C ASP A 177 -10.14 30.29 19.88
N THR A 178 -9.65 29.98 18.69
CA THR A 178 -9.13 30.98 17.75
C THR A 178 -10.21 31.97 17.31
N PHE A 179 -11.44 31.48 17.10
CA PHE A 179 -12.59 32.30 16.72
C PHE A 179 -13.00 33.31 17.80
N TYR A 180 -12.82 32.98 19.08
CA TYR A 180 -13.08 33.90 20.20
C TYR A 180 -12.00 34.96 20.35
N HIS A 181 -10.73 34.62 20.09
CA HIS A 181 -9.61 35.56 20.21
C HIS A 181 -9.51 36.55 19.03
N ILE A 182 -9.98 36.18 17.84
CA ILE A 182 -9.97 37.10 16.68
C ILE A 182 -11.02 38.21 16.86
N HIS A 183 -10.54 39.44 17.05
CA HIS A 183 -11.40 40.64 17.14
C HIS A 183 -11.88 41.18 15.79
N GLN A 184 -11.13 40.97 14.71
CA GLN A 184 -11.49 41.48 13.39
C GLN A 184 -12.56 40.63 12.70
N ARG A 185 -13.63 41.26 12.18
CA ARG A 185 -14.76 40.56 11.55
C ARG A 185 -14.37 39.72 10.33
N GLY A 186 -13.50 40.24 9.45
CA GLY A 186 -13.06 39.56 8.22
C GLY A 186 -12.44 38.17 8.46
N PRO A 187 -11.30 38.06 9.17
CA PRO A 187 -10.65 36.77 9.43
C PRO A 187 -11.52 35.81 10.26
N LYS A 188 -12.41 36.34 11.12
CA LYS A 188 -13.37 35.54 11.89
C LYS A 188 -14.39 34.85 10.98
N ILE A 189 -14.97 35.58 10.03
CA ILE A 189 -15.89 35.03 9.03
C ILE A 189 -15.15 34.03 8.12
N LEU A 190 -13.93 34.36 7.68
CA LEU A 190 -13.13 33.47 6.85
C LEU A 190 -12.83 32.13 7.56
N LEU A 191 -12.39 32.17 8.83
CA LEU A 191 -12.11 30.96 9.61
C LEU A 191 -13.36 30.08 9.75
N LEU A 192 -14.51 30.70 10.03
CA LEU A 192 -15.78 29.98 10.15
C LEU A 192 -16.20 29.34 8.82
N LEU A 193 -16.11 30.08 7.71
CA LEU A 193 -16.44 29.56 6.38
C LEU A 193 -15.51 28.41 5.97
N LEU A 194 -14.21 28.52 6.23
CA LEU A 194 -13.25 27.45 5.96
C LEU A 194 -13.55 26.20 6.79
N TYR A 195 -13.81 26.35 8.09
CA TYR A 195 -14.11 25.22 8.95
C TYR A 195 -15.44 24.54 8.60
N LEU A 196 -16.51 25.33 8.38
CA LEU A 196 -17.81 24.80 7.97
C LEU A 196 -17.75 24.15 6.58
N GLY A 197 -17.04 24.78 5.63
CA GLY A 197 -16.83 24.22 4.31
C GLY A 197 -16.08 22.89 4.37
N ALA A 198 -14.98 22.82 5.11
CA ALA A 198 -14.22 21.58 5.30
C ALA A 198 -15.04 20.49 5.98
N THR A 199 -15.79 20.85 7.03
CA THR A 199 -16.69 19.93 7.74
C THR A 199 -17.76 19.40 6.80
N LEU A 200 -18.50 20.28 6.11
CA LEU A 200 -19.52 19.88 5.15
C LEU A 200 -18.93 18.96 4.07
N SER A 201 -17.76 19.31 3.53
CA SER A 201 -17.08 18.51 2.50
C SER A 201 -16.79 17.11 3.02
N ILE A 202 -16.14 16.99 4.19
CA ILE A 202 -15.85 15.70 4.83
C ILE A 202 -17.13 14.89 5.06
N TYR A 203 -18.20 15.49 5.58
CA TYR A 203 -19.46 14.77 5.81
C TYR A 203 -20.21 14.39 4.52
N LEU A 204 -19.95 15.05 3.39
CA LEU A 204 -20.50 14.70 2.09
C LEU A 204 -19.67 13.66 1.32
N VAL A 205 -18.39 13.47 1.65
CA VAL A 205 -17.49 12.48 1.00
C VAL A 205 -18.12 11.08 0.89
N PRO A 206 -18.81 10.51 1.89
CA PRO A 206 -19.40 9.17 1.79
C PRO A 206 -20.37 8.99 0.62
N LEU A 207 -21.01 10.06 0.15
CA LEU A 207 -21.90 10.02 -1.02
C LEU A 207 -21.15 9.74 -2.33
N PHE A 208 -19.83 9.96 -2.34
CA PHE A 208 -18.96 9.80 -3.49
C PHE A 208 -18.00 8.62 -3.36
N ILE A 209 -18.02 7.89 -2.23
CA ILE A 209 -17.17 6.71 -2.04
C ILE A 209 -17.80 5.53 -2.79
N SER A 210 -17.16 5.12 -3.89
CA SER A 210 -17.42 3.84 -4.55
C SER A 210 -16.41 2.80 -4.07
N SER A 211 -16.84 1.80 -3.30
CA SER A 211 -15.97 0.71 -2.84
C SER A 211 -16.10 -0.52 -3.73
N ALA A 212 -15.01 -0.97 -4.33
CA ALA A 212 -14.97 -2.22 -5.10
C ALA A 212 -15.30 -3.45 -4.23
N CYS A 213 -15.10 -3.36 -2.91
CA CYS A 213 -15.37 -4.46 -1.98
C CYS A 213 -16.85 -4.57 -1.58
N ILE A 214 -17.65 -3.51 -1.81
CA ILE A 214 -19.07 -3.45 -1.46
C ILE A 214 -19.86 -3.19 -2.74
N MET A 215 -19.93 -4.22 -3.58
CA MET A 215 -20.76 -4.21 -4.79
C MET A 215 -22.11 -4.87 -4.48
N GLU A 216 -23.20 -4.29 -4.99
CA GLU A 216 -24.48 -4.99 -4.92
C GLU A 216 -24.44 -6.24 -5.81
N PRO A 217 -25.09 -7.35 -5.40
CA PRO A 217 -25.12 -8.57 -6.20
C PRO A 217 -25.62 -8.38 -7.64
N LYS A 218 -26.45 -7.35 -7.88
CA LYS A 218 -26.97 -6.99 -9.22
C LYS A 218 -25.90 -6.43 -10.16
N ASP A 219 -24.84 -5.85 -9.62
CA ASP A 219 -23.75 -5.20 -10.38
C ASP A 219 -22.59 -6.17 -10.64
N LEU A 220 -22.60 -7.35 -9.99
CA LEU A 220 -21.61 -8.40 -10.23
C LEU A 220 -21.94 -9.17 -11.51
N PRO A 221 -20.93 -9.54 -12.32
CA PRO A 221 -21.14 -10.47 -13.41
C PRO A 221 -21.63 -11.81 -12.87
N HIS A 222 -22.44 -12.53 -13.65
CA HIS A 222 -22.92 -13.85 -13.24
C HIS A 222 -21.74 -14.77 -12.88
N LYS A 223 -21.75 -15.27 -11.64
CA LYS A 223 -20.75 -16.25 -11.19
C LYS A 223 -20.75 -17.44 -12.16
N PRO A 224 -19.58 -17.85 -12.68
CA PRO A 224 -19.51 -19.00 -13.56
C PRO A 224 -20.05 -20.24 -12.84
N LYS A 225 -20.99 -20.94 -13.49
CA LYS A 225 -21.64 -22.13 -12.92
C LYS A 225 -20.67 -23.31 -12.78
N LEU A 226 -19.65 -23.34 -13.63
CA LEU A 226 -18.64 -24.38 -13.69
C LEU A 226 -17.27 -23.73 -13.85
N ILE A 227 -16.35 -24.09 -12.97
CA ILE A 227 -14.95 -23.68 -13.01
C ILE A 227 -14.12 -24.97 -13.08
N GLY A 228 -13.25 -25.08 -14.08
CA GLY A 228 -12.33 -26.20 -14.17
C GLY A 228 -11.13 -26.03 -13.24
N HIS A 229 -11.15 -26.68 -12.08
CA HIS A 229 -10.01 -26.69 -11.15
C HIS A 229 -8.84 -27.47 -11.75
N ARG A 230 -7.72 -26.81 -12.04
CA ARG A 230 -6.57 -27.32 -12.82
C ARG A 230 -6.96 -27.83 -14.21
N GLY A 231 -8.01 -27.21 -14.76
CA GLY A 231 -8.78 -27.68 -15.90
C GLY A 231 -9.80 -28.77 -15.52
N ALA A 232 -9.76 -29.92 -16.19
CA ALA A 232 -10.63 -31.07 -15.99
C ALA A 232 -9.80 -32.30 -15.57
N PRO A 233 -9.25 -32.33 -14.34
CA PRO A 233 -8.36 -33.38 -13.84
C PRO A 233 -9.04 -34.76 -13.76
N MET A 234 -10.37 -34.81 -13.84
CA MET A 234 -11.14 -36.05 -13.96
C MET A 234 -11.31 -36.53 -15.41
N LEU A 235 -10.80 -35.83 -16.41
CA LEU A 235 -10.93 -36.19 -17.82
C LEU A 235 -9.58 -36.21 -18.55
N ALA A 236 -8.63 -35.40 -18.12
CA ALA A 236 -7.27 -35.34 -18.65
C ALA A 236 -6.27 -34.98 -17.54
N PRO A 237 -4.95 -35.17 -17.75
CA PRO A 237 -3.94 -34.87 -16.73
C PRO A 237 -3.98 -33.39 -16.31
N GLU A 238 -4.04 -33.12 -15.01
CA GLU A 238 -4.16 -31.76 -14.45
C GLU A 238 -3.10 -30.78 -14.98
N ASN A 239 -3.42 -29.49 -15.07
CA ASN A 239 -2.49 -28.43 -15.52
C ASN A 239 -1.83 -28.68 -16.89
N THR A 240 -2.49 -29.46 -17.77
CA THR A 240 -2.08 -29.64 -19.17
C THR A 240 -3.05 -28.95 -20.13
N LEU A 241 -2.58 -28.62 -21.34
CA LEU A 241 -3.44 -28.10 -22.41
C LEU A 241 -4.62 -29.04 -22.71
N MET A 242 -4.43 -30.35 -22.55
CA MET A 242 -5.50 -31.34 -22.72
C MET A 242 -6.60 -31.18 -21.66
N SER A 243 -6.21 -30.96 -20.40
CA SER A 243 -7.14 -30.67 -19.31
C SER A 243 -7.90 -29.35 -19.51
N LEU A 244 -7.21 -28.32 -20.00
CA LEU A 244 -7.85 -27.04 -20.32
C LEU A 244 -8.83 -27.16 -21.51
N ARG A 245 -8.44 -27.88 -22.57
CA ARG A 245 -9.34 -28.17 -23.71
C ARG A 245 -10.58 -28.94 -23.27
N LYS A 246 -10.41 -29.99 -22.45
CA LYS A 246 -11.54 -30.75 -21.91
C LYS A 246 -12.47 -29.91 -21.05
N THR A 247 -11.92 -28.93 -20.33
CA THR A 247 -12.72 -27.97 -19.56
C THR A 247 -13.61 -27.13 -20.47
N ALA A 248 -13.06 -26.58 -21.56
CA ALA A 248 -13.82 -25.82 -22.54
C ALA A 248 -14.89 -26.69 -23.24
N GLU A 249 -14.56 -27.93 -23.59
CA GLU A 249 -15.53 -28.89 -24.16
C GLU A 249 -16.69 -29.21 -23.20
N CYS A 250 -16.44 -29.17 -21.88
CA CYS A 250 -17.48 -29.33 -20.85
C CYS A 250 -18.32 -28.06 -20.61
N GLY A 251 -18.10 -26.99 -21.37
CA GLY A 251 -18.85 -25.73 -21.26
C GLY A 251 -18.44 -24.84 -20.08
N ALA A 252 -17.30 -25.11 -19.44
CA ALA A 252 -16.75 -24.20 -18.44
C ALA A 252 -16.15 -22.96 -19.14
N VAL A 253 -16.51 -21.79 -18.63
CA VAL A 253 -16.04 -20.49 -19.12
C VAL A 253 -14.79 -20.00 -18.41
N VAL A 254 -14.46 -20.61 -17.27
CA VAL A 254 -13.28 -20.28 -16.45
C VAL A 254 -12.61 -21.59 -16.04
N PHE A 255 -11.28 -21.58 -16.00
CA PHE A 255 -10.47 -22.60 -15.38
C PHE A 255 -9.48 -21.95 -14.42
N GLU A 256 -9.09 -22.71 -13.42
CA GLU A 256 -8.03 -22.39 -12.49
C GLU A 256 -6.79 -23.23 -12.87
N THR A 257 -5.61 -22.68 -12.59
CA THR A 257 -4.33 -23.36 -12.81
C THR A 257 -3.34 -22.85 -11.79
N ASP A 258 -2.37 -23.70 -11.46
CA ASP A 258 -1.25 -23.36 -10.60
C ASP A 258 -0.02 -23.05 -11.43
N VAL A 259 0.77 -22.06 -11.01
CA VAL A 259 2.00 -21.64 -11.70
C VAL A 259 3.18 -21.71 -10.75
N MET A 260 4.27 -22.30 -11.22
CA MET A 260 5.59 -22.29 -10.60
C MET A 260 6.58 -21.61 -11.56
N VAL A 261 7.73 -21.19 -11.03
CA VAL A 261 8.82 -20.59 -11.84
C VAL A 261 10.02 -21.52 -11.81
N SER A 262 10.62 -21.80 -12.97
CA SER A 262 11.82 -22.63 -13.11
C SER A 262 13.07 -21.90 -12.60
N SER A 263 14.20 -22.62 -12.48
CA SER A 263 15.45 -22.03 -11.97
C SER A 263 16.01 -20.93 -12.88
N ASP A 264 15.63 -20.96 -14.16
CA ASP A 264 15.96 -19.98 -15.21
C ASP A 264 14.84 -18.95 -15.45
N GLY A 265 13.86 -18.84 -14.53
CA GLY A 265 12.87 -17.76 -14.53
C GLY A 265 11.67 -17.96 -15.47
N ILE A 266 11.47 -19.16 -16.00
CA ILE A 266 10.37 -19.45 -16.95
C ILE A 266 9.16 -19.99 -16.18
N PRO A 267 7.98 -19.33 -16.25
CA PRO A 267 6.76 -19.83 -15.63
C PRO A 267 6.26 -21.13 -16.29
N PHE A 268 5.80 -22.08 -15.49
CA PHE A 268 5.21 -23.33 -15.95
C PHE A 268 4.05 -23.77 -15.04
N LEU A 269 3.13 -24.60 -15.57
CA LEU A 269 1.95 -25.02 -14.83
C LEU A 269 2.29 -26.22 -13.92
N MET A 270 2.18 -26.04 -12.61
CA MET A 270 2.46 -27.08 -11.61
C MET A 270 1.85 -26.71 -10.27
N HIS A 271 1.12 -27.65 -9.68
CA HIS A 271 0.53 -27.48 -8.34
C HIS A 271 1.52 -27.82 -7.22
N ASP A 272 2.32 -28.87 -7.42
CA ASP A 272 3.11 -29.45 -6.36
C ASP A 272 4.51 -28.82 -6.27
N GLU A 273 5.04 -28.73 -5.05
CA GLU A 273 6.46 -28.38 -4.83
C GLU A 273 7.41 -29.43 -5.42
N ARG A 274 6.95 -30.67 -5.61
CA ARG A 274 7.75 -31.78 -6.15
C ARG A 274 7.09 -32.37 -7.39
N LEU A 275 7.91 -32.88 -8.30
CA LEU A 275 7.45 -33.38 -9.60
C LEU A 275 6.99 -34.85 -9.57
N THR A 276 7.06 -35.53 -8.42
CA THR A 276 6.94 -36.99 -8.32
C THR A 276 5.55 -37.56 -8.57
N ARG A 277 4.49 -36.81 -8.28
CA ARG A 277 3.10 -37.29 -8.39
C ARG A 277 2.60 -37.26 -9.84
N THR A 278 2.94 -36.20 -10.56
CA THR A 278 2.35 -35.87 -11.87
C THR A 278 3.35 -35.96 -13.02
N THR A 279 4.57 -36.45 -12.78
CA THR A 279 5.57 -36.63 -13.82
C THR A 279 6.38 -37.93 -13.64
N ASP A 280 7.25 -38.22 -14.59
CA ASP A 280 8.22 -39.33 -14.58
C ASP A 280 9.62 -38.90 -14.09
N VAL A 281 9.71 -37.87 -13.25
CA VAL A 281 10.99 -37.36 -12.70
C VAL A 281 11.83 -38.45 -12.03
N ALA A 282 11.20 -39.48 -11.44
CA ALA A 282 11.89 -40.60 -10.82
C ALA A 282 12.71 -41.44 -11.81
N SER A 283 12.29 -41.53 -13.07
CA SER A 283 13.06 -42.19 -14.12
C SER A 283 14.04 -41.26 -14.83
N VAL A 284 13.69 -39.99 -15.02
CA VAL A 284 14.52 -39.04 -15.81
C VAL A 284 15.63 -38.41 -14.97
N PHE A 285 15.37 -38.13 -13.69
CA PHE A 285 16.30 -37.48 -12.76
C PHE A 285 16.26 -38.15 -11.37
N PRO A 286 16.72 -39.42 -11.24
CA PRO A 286 16.61 -40.21 -10.01
C PRO A 286 17.29 -39.55 -8.80
N ASP A 287 18.39 -38.83 -9.00
CA ASP A 287 19.13 -38.16 -7.92
C ASP A 287 18.43 -36.90 -7.40
N ARG A 288 17.44 -36.37 -8.13
CA ARG A 288 16.73 -35.11 -7.83
C ARG A 288 15.23 -35.29 -7.64
N VAL A 289 14.78 -36.51 -7.34
CA VAL A 289 13.35 -36.84 -7.17
C VAL A 289 12.67 -35.99 -6.11
N ASN A 290 13.37 -35.67 -5.03
CA ASN A 290 12.86 -34.84 -3.93
C ASN A 290 13.18 -33.35 -4.07
N SER A 291 13.82 -32.94 -5.17
CA SER A 291 14.12 -31.53 -5.41
C SER A 291 12.84 -30.75 -5.67
N HIS A 292 12.84 -29.48 -5.25
CA HIS A 292 11.74 -28.57 -5.53
C HIS A 292 11.60 -28.37 -7.05
N SER A 293 10.36 -28.27 -7.55
CA SER A 293 10.04 -28.14 -8.99
C SER A 293 10.71 -26.91 -9.61
N SER A 294 10.80 -25.80 -8.87
CA SER A 294 11.55 -24.59 -9.22
C SER A 294 13.08 -24.72 -9.30
N ASN A 295 13.67 -25.83 -8.84
CA ASN A 295 15.13 -26.03 -8.95
C ASN A 295 15.54 -26.62 -10.31
N PHE A 296 14.60 -26.97 -11.17
CA PHE A 296 14.85 -27.47 -12.51
C PHE A 296 14.78 -26.32 -13.52
N SER A 297 15.65 -26.36 -14.53
CA SER A 297 15.58 -25.46 -15.68
C SER A 297 14.43 -25.85 -16.61
N TRP A 298 13.95 -24.92 -17.44
CA TRP A 298 12.91 -25.22 -18.43
C TRP A 298 13.31 -26.33 -19.41
N ALA A 299 14.59 -26.40 -19.78
CA ALA A 299 15.11 -27.44 -20.65
C ALA A 299 15.00 -28.85 -20.00
N GLU A 300 15.20 -28.94 -18.69
CA GLU A 300 15.04 -30.19 -17.93
C GLU A 300 13.57 -30.54 -17.75
N LEU A 301 12.72 -29.56 -17.40
CA LEU A 301 11.28 -29.75 -17.21
C LEU A 301 10.60 -30.27 -18.48
N LYS A 302 10.99 -29.76 -19.67
CA LYS A 302 10.48 -30.25 -20.96
C LYS A 302 10.79 -31.71 -21.26
N ARG A 303 11.75 -32.32 -20.57
CA ARG A 303 12.07 -33.75 -20.74
C ARG A 303 11.12 -34.67 -19.98
N LEU A 304 10.33 -34.13 -19.07
CA LEU A 304 9.41 -34.89 -18.22
C LEU A 304 8.08 -35.12 -18.92
N ASN A 305 7.49 -36.30 -18.68
CA ASN A 305 6.16 -36.64 -19.13
C ASN A 305 5.12 -36.34 -18.04
N ALA A 306 4.31 -35.30 -18.24
CA ALA A 306 3.29 -34.87 -17.28
C ALA A 306 1.91 -35.56 -17.41
N GLY A 307 1.79 -36.61 -18.26
CA GLY A 307 0.51 -37.24 -18.59
C GLY A 307 0.44 -38.76 -18.38
N ALA A 308 1.57 -39.46 -18.45
CA ALA A 308 1.61 -40.92 -18.40
C ALA A 308 1.05 -41.50 -17.09
N TRP A 309 1.29 -40.82 -15.96
CA TRP A 309 0.76 -41.20 -14.65
C TRP A 309 -0.78 -41.29 -14.66
N PHE A 310 -1.45 -40.41 -15.41
CA PHE A 310 -2.90 -40.35 -15.47
C PHE A 310 -3.50 -41.61 -16.10
N LEU A 311 -2.84 -42.12 -17.14
CA LEU A 311 -3.23 -43.37 -17.78
C LEU A 311 -3.00 -44.55 -16.84
N GLN A 312 -1.85 -44.61 -16.17
CA GLN A 312 -1.51 -45.70 -15.23
C GLN A 312 -2.54 -45.84 -14.11
N VAL A 313 -2.88 -44.72 -13.44
CA VAL A 313 -3.87 -44.69 -12.36
C VAL A 313 -5.25 -45.12 -12.86
N ARG A 314 -5.67 -44.69 -14.06
CA ARG A 314 -6.95 -45.10 -14.63
C ARG A 314 -7.00 -46.56 -15.07
N THR A 315 -5.92 -47.12 -15.61
CA THR A 315 -5.88 -48.55 -15.92
C THR A 315 -6.03 -49.43 -14.67
N ALA A 316 -5.54 -48.97 -13.51
CA ALA A 316 -5.76 -49.68 -12.24
C ALA A 316 -7.24 -49.62 -11.81
N PHE A 317 -7.90 -48.48 -12.01
CA PHE A 317 -9.33 -48.29 -11.68
C PHE A 317 -10.28 -49.02 -12.66
N CYS A 318 -10.00 -48.98 -13.96
CA CYS A 318 -10.84 -49.58 -15.01
C CYS A 318 -10.67 -51.10 -15.17
N LYS A 319 -9.74 -51.76 -14.47
CA LYS A 319 -9.68 -53.24 -14.42
C LYS A 319 -10.92 -53.89 -13.79
N GLY A 320 -11.86 -53.09 -13.23
CA GLY A 320 -13.17 -53.53 -12.75
C GLY A 320 -14.39 -53.14 -13.59
N GLN A 321 -14.24 -52.48 -14.76
CA GLN A 321 -15.38 -52.08 -15.61
C GLN A 321 -15.13 -52.31 -17.11
N PRO A 322 -16.17 -52.65 -17.92
CA PRO A 322 -15.99 -53.02 -19.32
C PRO A 322 -15.49 -51.85 -20.17
N ARG A 323 -14.54 -52.17 -21.06
CA ARG A 323 -13.85 -51.22 -21.93
C ARG A 323 -14.80 -50.60 -22.95
N THR A 324 -15.09 -49.31 -22.81
CA THR A 324 -15.55 -48.47 -23.92
C THR A 324 -14.67 -47.21 -23.99
N GLY A 325 -13.88 -47.07 -25.05
CA GLY A 325 -13.16 -45.82 -25.33
C GLY A 325 -11.82 -46.01 -26.03
N ALA A 326 -11.82 -46.49 -27.27
CA ALA A 326 -10.64 -46.58 -28.14
C ALA A 326 -10.28 -45.23 -28.82
N LEU A 327 -10.28 -44.11 -28.08
CA LEU A 327 -10.13 -42.76 -28.66
C LEU A 327 -9.04 -41.88 -28.00
N TRP A 328 -8.17 -42.43 -27.15
CA TRP A 328 -7.29 -41.63 -26.28
C TRP A 328 -5.80 -41.65 -26.64
N ALA A 329 -5.40 -42.25 -27.76
CA ALA A 329 -3.98 -42.49 -28.08
C ALA A 329 -3.32 -41.43 -28.98
N GLU A 330 -4.03 -40.41 -29.48
CA GLU A 330 -3.51 -39.63 -30.62
C GLU A 330 -2.75 -38.34 -30.31
N PHE A 331 -2.61 -37.89 -29.06
CA PHE A 331 -1.95 -36.60 -28.80
C PHE A 331 -1.05 -36.61 -27.56
N ILE A 332 0.04 -37.38 -27.64
CA ILE A 332 1.23 -37.20 -26.81
C ILE A 332 2.41 -36.93 -27.75
N HIS A 333 2.54 -35.68 -28.21
CA HIS A 333 3.77 -35.09 -28.71
C HIS A 333 3.74 -33.57 -28.53
#